data_AF-A0A644Z7M3-F1
#
_entry.id   AF-A0A644Z7M3-F1
#
_cell.length_a   1.000
_cell.length_b   1.000
_cell.length_c   1.000
_cell.angle_alpha   90.00
_cell.angle_beta   90.00
_cell.angle_gamma   90.00
#
_symmetry.space_group_name_H-M   'P 1'
#
loop_
_entity.id
_entity.type
_entity.pdbx_description
1 polymer ?
#
loop_
_entity_poly.entity_id
_entity_poly.type
_entity_poly.pdbx_seq_one_letter_code
_entity_poly.pdbx_strand_id
1 'polypeptide(L)'
;MGYVETTHHYLEPAIKALKKNGGILHYHETVPENLARTRPEERIKKAAESLGKKVEVLETRRIKKYSPGVLHVVVDARIFE
;
A
#
# COMPACT_ATOMS: atom_id res chain seq x y z
N MET A 1 -6.22 2.23 -5.80
CA MET A 1 -5.85 1.77 -7.17
C MET A 1 -6.50 0.42 -7.43
N GLY A 2 -7.22 0.21 -8.55
CA GLY A 2 -7.96 -1.04 -8.82
C GLY A 2 -7.14 -2.18 -9.45
N TYR A 3 -5.85 -2.01 -9.65
CA TYR A 3 -4.95 -3.01 -10.23
C TYR A 3 -4.39 -3.91 -9.12
N VAL A 4 -4.37 -5.22 -9.32
CA VAL A 4 -3.87 -6.22 -8.37
C VAL A 4 -2.99 -7.18 -9.11
N GLU A 5 -1.67 -7.07 -8.88
CA GLU A 5 -0.57 -8.01 -9.21
C GLU A 5 0.78 -7.25 -9.16
N THR A 6 0.94 -6.21 -9.98
CA THR A 6 2.16 -5.36 -10.06
C THR A 6 1.99 -3.97 -9.43
N THR A 7 0.99 -3.80 -8.57
CA THR A 7 0.62 -2.50 -7.96
C THR A 7 1.76 -1.83 -7.18
N HIS A 8 2.73 -2.61 -6.71
CA HIS A 8 3.92 -2.12 -6.01
C HIS A 8 4.86 -1.27 -6.89
N HIS A 9 4.87 -1.47 -8.21
CA HIS A 9 5.63 -0.61 -9.13
C HIS A 9 5.06 0.81 -9.23
N TYR A 10 3.78 0.96 -8.89
CA TYR A 10 3.09 2.26 -8.97
C TYR A 10 3.07 3.00 -7.63
N LEU A 11 3.68 2.44 -6.57
CA LEU A 11 3.78 3.13 -5.27
C LEU A 11 4.58 4.43 -5.41
N GLU A 12 5.76 4.38 -6.02
CA GLU A 12 6.58 5.59 -6.20
C GLU A 12 5.88 6.71 -6.97
N PRO A 13 5.31 6.49 -8.18
CA PRO A 13 4.59 7.53 -8.89
C PRO A 13 3.32 7.97 -8.15
N ALA A 14 2.63 7.07 -7.43
CA ALA A 14 1.49 7.45 -6.61
C ALA A 14 1.89 8.42 -5.49
N ILE A 15 3.00 8.14 -4.81
CA ILE A 15 3.52 8.96 -3.72
C ILE A 15 4.05 10.31 -4.26
N LYS A 16 4.67 10.32 -5.44
CA LYS A 16 5.08 11.54 -6.14
C LYS A 16 3.89 12.39 -6.59
N ALA A 17 2.77 11.76 -6.96
CA ALA A 17 1.55 12.46 -7.35
C ALA A 17 0.77 13.06 -6.16
N LEU A 18 1.09 12.69 -4.92
CA LEU A 18 0.48 13.29 -3.73
C LEU A 18 0.88 14.76 -3.59
N LYS A 19 -0.04 15.57 -3.06
CA LYS A 19 0.19 16.99 -2.75
C LYS A 19 1.34 17.14 -1.73
N LYS A 20 1.99 18.31 -1.74
CA LYS A 20 3.06 18.66 -0.76
C LYS A 20 2.58 18.60 0.69
N ASN A 21 1.31 18.94 0.93
CA ASN A 21 0.68 18.85 2.27
C ASN A 21 0.35 17.41 2.69
N GLY A 22 0.78 16.42 1.92
CA GLY A 22 0.46 15.01 2.09
C GLY A 22 -0.87 14.58 1.48
N GLY A 23 -1.22 13.32 1.68
CA GLY A 23 -2.48 12.73 1.25
C GLY A 23 -2.63 11.28 1.70
N ILE A 24 -3.81 10.71 1.45
CA ILE A 24 -4.13 9.32 1.78
C ILE A 24 -3.92 8.48 0.53
N LEU A 25 -3.12 7.43 0.66
CA LEU A 25 -2.86 6.42 -0.35
C LEU A 25 -3.70 5.18 -0.05
N HIS A 26 -4.63 4.87 -0.95
CA HIS A 26 -5.43 3.64 -0.92
C HIS A 26 -4.78 2.57 -1.81
N TYR A 27 -3.98 1.69 -1.18
CA TYR A 27 -3.17 0.68 -1.84
C TYR A 27 -3.83 -0.69 -1.82
N HIS A 28 -3.99 -1.31 -2.98
CA HIS A 28 -4.58 -2.64 -3.12
C HIS A 28 -3.47 -3.63 -3.45
N GLU A 29 -3.41 -4.75 -2.71
CA GLU A 29 -2.44 -5.82 -2.98
C GLU A 29 -3.08 -7.20 -2.79
N THR A 30 -2.68 -8.13 -3.65
CA THR A 30 -2.92 -9.56 -3.47
C THR A 30 -1.69 -10.19 -2.84
N VAL A 31 -1.84 -10.68 -1.62
CA VAL A 31 -0.75 -11.16 -0.77
C VAL A 31 -1.13 -12.51 -0.17
N PRO A 32 -0.15 -13.41 0.07
CA PRO A 32 -0.40 -14.63 0.81
C PRO A 32 -1.02 -14.31 2.17
N GLU A 33 -1.98 -15.11 2.61
CA GLU A 33 -2.75 -14.88 3.84
C GLU A 33 -1.84 -14.68 5.07
N ASN A 34 -0.74 -15.43 5.14
CA ASN A 34 0.29 -15.36 6.17
C ASN A 34 1.05 -14.01 6.20
N LEU A 35 1.10 -13.29 5.08
CA LEU A 35 1.84 -12.03 4.90
C LEU A 35 0.91 -10.82 4.74
N ALA A 36 -0.40 -11.02 4.95
CA ALA A 36 -1.42 -10.07 4.54
C ALA A 36 -1.43 -8.74 5.31
N ARG A 37 -0.74 -8.66 6.44
CA ARG A 37 -0.58 -7.43 7.23
C ARG A 37 0.82 -6.82 7.05
N THR A 38 1.87 -7.63 7.09
CA THR A 38 3.26 -7.15 7.13
C THR A 38 3.76 -6.66 5.77
N ARG A 39 3.62 -7.48 4.72
CA ARG A 39 4.17 -7.19 3.39
C ARG A 39 3.67 -5.88 2.75
N PRO A 40 2.36 -5.59 2.72
CA PRO A 40 1.87 -4.36 2.07
C PRO A 40 2.31 -3.11 2.83
N GLU A 41 2.32 -3.15 4.16
CA GLU A 41 2.75 -2.03 5.00
C GLU A 41 4.25 -1.72 4.81
N GLU A 42 5.10 -2.76 4.80
CA GLU A 42 6.53 -2.61 4.54
C GLU A 42 6.82 -2.04 3.14
N ARG A 43 6.04 -2.45 2.13
CA ARG A 43 6.20 -1.93 0.76
C ARG A 43 5.90 -0.44 0.67
N ILE A 44 4.81 0.00 1.32
CA ILE A 44 4.46 1.43 1.35
C ILE A 44 5.53 2.23 2.09
N LYS A 45 5.99 1.74 3.26
CA LYS A 45 7.06 2.39 4.03
C LYS A 45 8.36 2.53 3.22
N LYS A 46 8.83 1.45 2.60
CA LYS A 46 10.04 1.47 1.75
C LYS A 46 9.91 2.45 0.59
N ALA A 47 8.77 2.45 -0.10
CA ALA A 47 8.54 3.37 -1.21
C ALA A 47 8.53 4.84 -0.77
N ALA A 48 7.98 5.14 0.41
CA ALA A 48 7.98 6.49 0.94
C ALA A 48 9.36 6.92 1.48
N GLU A 49 10.07 6.05 2.19
CA GLU A 49 11.45 6.30 2.64
C GLU A 49 12.38 6.60 1.46
N SER A 50 12.24 5.87 0.35
CA SER A 50 12.99 6.13 -0.88
C SER A 50 12.69 7.50 -1.50
N LEU A 51 11.59 8.14 -1.10
CA LEU A 51 11.17 9.48 -1.53
C LEU A 51 11.35 10.54 -0.44
N GLY A 52 11.93 10.17 0.72
CA GLY A 52 12.08 11.05 1.87
C GLY A 52 10.76 11.47 2.52
N LYS A 53 9.68 10.71 2.32
CA LYS A 53 8.35 10.98 2.90
C LYS A 53 8.07 10.05 4.09
N LYS A 54 7.29 10.54 5.04
CA LYS A 54 6.78 9.75 6.17
C LYS A 54 5.48 9.05 5.79
N VAL A 55 5.30 7.86 6.36
CA VAL A 55 4.10 7.03 6.20
C VAL A 55 3.50 6.73 7.56
N GLU A 56 2.19 6.94 7.66
CA GLU A 56 1.35 6.51 8.76
C GLU A 56 0.30 5.56 8.22
N VAL A 57 0.34 4.28 8.62
CA VAL A 57 -0.67 3.31 8.23
C VAL A 57 -1.90 3.54 9.10
N LEU A 58 -3.01 3.94 8.49
CA LEU A 58 -4.27 4.21 9.18
C LEU A 58 -5.04 2.90 9.39
N GLU A 59 -5.22 2.13 8.33
CA GLU A 59 -6.01 0.91 8.39
C GLU A 59 -5.61 -0.10 7.31
N THR A 60 -5.67 -1.38 7.66
CA THR A 60 -5.46 -2.50 6.74
C THR A 60 -6.73 -3.36 6.70
N ARG A 61 -7.50 -3.26 5.61
CA ARG A 61 -8.74 -4.01 5.38
C ARG A 61 -8.49 -5.24 4.53
N ARG A 62 -9.09 -6.36 4.93
CA ARG A 62 -9.19 -7.58 4.11
C ARG A 62 -10.48 -7.49 3.30
N ILE A 63 -10.38 -7.45 1.97
CA ILE A 63 -11.55 -7.31 1.09
C ILE A 63 -12.15 -8.67 0.79
N LYS A 64 -11.35 -9.59 0.23
CA LYS A 64 -11.81 -10.91 -0.19
C LYS A 64 -10.66 -11.89 -0.32
N LYS A 65 -10.98 -13.17 -0.31
CA LYS A 65 -10.04 -14.23 -0.71
C LYS A 65 -9.91 -14.21 -2.23
N TYR A 66 -8.69 -14.01 -2.73
CA TYR A 66 -8.41 -13.94 -4.16
C TYR A 66 -8.24 -15.34 -4.75
N SER A 67 -7.49 -16.21 -4.07
CA SER A 67 -7.27 -17.61 -4.44
C SER A 67 -6.87 -18.44 -3.20
N PRO A 68 -6.72 -19.78 -3.30
CA PRO A 68 -6.29 -20.60 -2.16
C PRO A 68 -4.98 -20.08 -1.56
N GLY A 69 -5.04 -19.58 -0.32
CA GLY A 69 -3.89 -19.02 0.39
C GLY A 69 -3.53 -17.57 0.04
N VAL A 70 -4.29 -16.88 -0.83
CA VAL A 70 -4.05 -15.47 -1.21
C VAL A 70 -5.25 -14.61 -0.86
N LEU A 71 -4.99 -13.51 -0.16
CA LEU A 71 -5.96 -12.49 0.20
C LEU A 71 -5.75 -11.22 -0.62
N HIS A 72 -6.86 -10.60 -1.00
CA HIS A 72 -6.88 -9.22 -1.47
C HIS A 72 -7.07 -8.31 -0.25
N VAL A 73 -6.05 -7.51 0.04
CA VAL A 73 -6.06 -6.50 1.09
C VAL A 73 -5.99 -5.10 0.51
N VAL A 74 -6.51 -4.16 1.28
CA VAL A 74 -6.41 -2.73 1.03
C VAL A 74 -5.76 -2.09 2.24
N VAL A 75 -4.69 -1.33 2.02
CA VAL A 75 -4.01 -0.56 3.05
C VAL A 75 -4.21 0.91 2.77
N ASP A 76 -4.74 1.60 3.77
CA ASP A 76 -4.92 3.04 3.79
C ASP A 76 -3.76 3.64 4.56
N ALA A 77 -2.87 4.30 3.84
CA ALA A 77 -1.68 4.91 4.41
C ALA A 77 -1.68 6.42 4.14
N ARG A 78 -1.55 7.21 5.20
CA ARG A 78 -1.32 8.64 5.10
C ARG A 78 0.14 8.90 4.85
N ILE A 79 0.45 9.68 3.82
CA ILE A 79 1.81 10.04 3.44
C ILE A 79 1.95 11.55 3.54
N PHE A 80 3.04 11.99 4.15
CA PHE A 80 3.34 13.39 4.42
C PHE A 80 4.86 13.63 4.36
N GLU A 81 5.29 14.88 4.27
CA GLU A 81 6.72 15.26 4.36
C GLU A 81 7.23 15.15 5.81
#